data_AF-A0A4S2RND7-F1
#
_entry.id   AF-A0A4S2RND7-F1
#
_cell.length_a   1.000
_cell.length_b   1.000
_cell.length_c   1.000
_cell.angle_alpha   90.00
_cell.angle_beta   90.00
_cell.angle_gamma   90.00
#
_symmetry.space_group_name_H-M   'P 1'
#
loop_
_entity.id
_entity.type
_entity.pdbx_description
1 polymer ?
#
loop_
_entity_poly.entity_id
_entity_poly.type
_entity_poly.pdbx_seq_one_letter_code
_entity_poly.pdbx_strand_id
1 'polypeptide(L)'
;MSVQQVHRTSYAVDVNAPAGVVYGLIADTTQWPLFIPPSIHVERLDFDGFQDRFHMWVTANGSVRSWLSRRTLDAPRLRIDFRQEVPAAPVVAMGGSWIVEPRGTDRSRLTLLHDFAVAGDRPADVDWTKQATDTNSRAELAQLKEAAERWTRLDGLLLSFEDSVRIDGPADLVYQFLYGVADWPERVPHVSRVAVTEDEPGVQLLSMDTVTSDGAVHTTESVRVCFPHAGRIVYKQTATPALMTAHAGEWSLIPDETGVTAVSQHSVLLREEAVERVLGPGADLAQARTYVREALGRNSTATLNLAKQYAETAIRTL
;
A
#
# COMPACT_ATOMS: atom_id res chain seq x y z
N MET A 1 -1.86 -34.79 19.79
CA MET A 1 -2.11 -33.86 18.67
C MET A 1 -3.53 -33.35 18.85
N SER A 2 -3.71 -32.12 19.31
CA SER A 2 -5.05 -31.52 19.37
C SER A 2 -5.57 -31.34 17.94
N VAL A 3 -6.80 -31.79 17.69
CA VAL A 3 -7.48 -31.60 16.40
C VAL A 3 -7.75 -30.09 16.27
N GLN A 4 -7.14 -29.46 15.27
CA GLN A 4 -7.37 -28.04 15.00
C GLN A 4 -8.71 -27.85 14.29
N GLN A 5 -9.53 -26.90 14.76
CA GLN A 5 -10.81 -26.59 14.12
C GLN A 5 -10.58 -25.69 12.89
N VAL A 6 -11.17 -26.08 11.75
CA VAL A 6 -11.20 -25.21 10.57
C VAL A 6 -12.43 -24.33 10.63
N HIS A 7 -12.22 -23.02 10.65
CA HIS A 7 -13.25 -22.00 10.53
C HIS A 7 -13.42 -21.59 9.07
N ARG A 8 -14.64 -21.28 8.65
CA ARG A 8 -14.95 -20.83 7.29
C ARG A 8 -15.83 -19.60 7.33
N THR A 9 -15.56 -18.64 6.44
CA THR A 9 -16.36 -17.44 6.25
C THR A 9 -16.55 -17.16 4.76
N SER A 10 -17.62 -16.46 4.43
CA SER A 10 -17.98 -16.11 3.05
C SER A 10 -18.52 -14.69 3.01
N TYR A 11 -18.01 -13.91 2.08
CA TYR A 11 -18.39 -12.53 1.83
C TYR A 11 -18.76 -12.38 0.37
N ALA A 12 -19.75 -11.56 0.08
CA ALA A 12 -20.11 -11.30 -1.30
C ALA A 12 -20.71 -9.91 -1.49
N VAL A 13 -20.50 -9.35 -2.66
CA VAL A 13 -21.05 -8.05 -3.07
C VAL A 13 -21.38 -8.08 -4.56
N ASP A 14 -22.50 -7.45 -4.94
CA ASP A 14 -22.83 -7.25 -6.34
C ASP A 14 -22.15 -5.98 -6.84
N VAL A 15 -21.59 -6.03 -8.05
CA VAL A 15 -20.76 -4.96 -8.64
C VAL A 15 -21.33 -4.59 -10.01
N ASN A 16 -21.56 -3.30 -10.24
CA ASN A 16 -21.98 -2.76 -11.52
C ASN A 16 -20.78 -2.59 -12.47
N ALA A 17 -20.05 -3.68 -12.69
CA ALA A 17 -18.96 -3.76 -13.65
C ALA A 17 -18.91 -5.16 -14.29
N PRO A 18 -18.38 -5.27 -15.53
CA PRO A 18 -18.13 -6.56 -16.17
C PRO A 18 -17.23 -7.45 -15.30
N ALA A 19 -17.50 -8.75 -15.27
CA ALA A 19 -16.78 -9.69 -14.41
C ALA A 19 -15.26 -9.72 -14.67
N GLY A 20 -14.84 -9.55 -15.93
CA GLY A 20 -13.42 -9.48 -16.30
C GLY A 20 -12.68 -8.28 -15.70
N VAL A 21 -13.37 -7.14 -15.52
CA VAL A 21 -12.81 -5.94 -14.87
C VAL A 21 -12.54 -6.23 -13.40
N VAL A 22 -13.54 -6.76 -12.69
CA VAL A 22 -13.42 -7.11 -11.26
C VAL A 22 -12.31 -8.14 -11.05
N TYR A 23 -12.27 -9.18 -11.90
CA TYR A 23 -11.22 -10.18 -11.87
C TYR A 23 -9.83 -9.56 -12.07
N GLY A 24 -9.67 -8.68 -13.07
CA GLY A 24 -8.40 -8.01 -13.36
C GLY A 24 -7.83 -7.23 -12.16
N LEU A 25 -8.67 -6.49 -11.43
CA LEU A 25 -8.26 -5.75 -10.23
C LEU A 25 -7.74 -6.67 -9.11
N ILE A 26 -8.30 -7.88 -8.98
CA ILE A 26 -7.87 -8.85 -7.97
C ILE A 26 -6.64 -9.62 -8.47
N ALA A 27 -6.58 -9.90 -9.77
CA ALA A 27 -5.50 -10.64 -10.41
C ALA A 27 -4.18 -9.87 -10.45
N ASP A 28 -4.16 -8.54 -10.34
CA ASP A 28 -2.91 -7.79 -10.24
C ASP A 28 -2.56 -7.43 -8.79
N THR A 29 -1.74 -8.27 -8.15
CA THR A 29 -1.26 -8.08 -6.77
C THR A 29 -0.39 -6.85 -6.60
N THR A 30 0.24 -6.35 -7.66
CA THR A 30 1.12 -5.18 -7.59
C THR A 30 0.33 -3.88 -7.33
N GLN A 31 -0.96 -3.87 -7.67
CA GLN A 31 -1.85 -2.73 -7.46
C GLN A 31 -2.65 -2.81 -6.15
N TRP A 32 -2.51 -3.91 -5.39
CA TRP A 32 -3.26 -4.10 -4.16
C TRP A 32 -3.06 -2.99 -3.12
N PRO A 33 -1.89 -2.35 -2.97
CA PRO A 33 -1.77 -1.17 -2.11
C PRO A 33 -2.76 -0.05 -2.43
N LEU A 34 -3.27 0.06 -3.66
CA LEU A 34 -4.27 1.05 -4.05
C LEU A 34 -5.71 0.55 -3.91
N PHE A 35 -5.96 -0.73 -4.21
CA PHE A 35 -7.33 -1.28 -4.29
C PHE A 35 -7.78 -2.09 -3.08
N ILE A 36 -6.83 -2.51 -2.24
CA ILE A 36 -7.07 -3.29 -1.03
C ILE A 36 -6.63 -2.43 0.17
N PRO A 37 -7.57 -1.80 0.90
CA PRO A 37 -7.24 -0.89 2.00
C PRO A 37 -6.25 -1.46 3.03
N PRO A 38 -6.38 -2.71 3.52
CA PRO A 38 -5.40 -3.25 4.46
C PRO A 38 -4.02 -3.55 3.86
N SER A 39 -3.89 -3.72 2.54
CA SER A 39 -2.62 -4.08 1.89
C SER A 39 -1.66 -2.89 1.90
N ILE A 40 -0.54 -2.98 2.62
CA ILE A 40 0.51 -1.96 2.67
C ILE A 40 1.47 -2.14 1.49
N HIS A 41 1.99 -3.35 1.34
CA HIS A 41 2.97 -3.70 0.31
C HIS A 41 2.78 -5.15 -0.13
N VAL A 42 3.09 -5.42 -1.39
CA VAL A 42 3.18 -6.77 -1.94
C VAL A 42 4.50 -6.89 -2.71
N GLU A 43 5.39 -7.73 -2.23
CA GLU A 43 6.63 -8.10 -2.91
C GLU A 43 6.38 -9.41 -3.68
N ARG A 44 6.30 -9.31 -5.01
CA ARG A 44 6.10 -10.49 -5.86
C ARG A 44 7.40 -11.28 -5.97
N LEU A 45 7.35 -12.56 -5.62
CA LEU A 45 8.51 -13.46 -5.56
C LEU A 45 8.60 -14.35 -6.81
N ASP A 46 7.46 -14.80 -7.33
CA ASP A 46 7.38 -15.65 -8.52
C ASP A 46 6.04 -15.45 -9.25
N PHE A 47 6.06 -15.48 -10.58
CA PHE A 47 4.85 -15.41 -11.40
C PHE A 47 5.08 -16.02 -12.78
N ASP A 48 4.28 -17.04 -13.12
CA ASP A 48 4.36 -17.75 -14.41
C ASP A 48 3.14 -17.50 -15.33
N GLY A 49 2.27 -16.57 -14.96
CA GLY A 49 1.03 -16.25 -15.66
C GLY A 49 -0.22 -16.83 -15.00
N PHE A 50 -0.11 -17.92 -14.23
CA PHE A 50 -1.26 -18.56 -13.56
C PHE A 50 -0.98 -18.99 -12.12
N GLN A 51 0.28 -19.13 -11.71
CA GLN A 51 0.70 -19.18 -10.32
C GLN A 51 1.37 -17.86 -9.96
N ASP A 52 1.04 -17.37 -8.78
CA ASP A 52 1.59 -16.13 -8.22
C ASP A 52 1.98 -16.37 -6.77
N ARG A 53 3.24 -16.08 -6.43
CA ARG A 53 3.79 -16.21 -5.08
C ARG A 53 4.34 -14.87 -4.65
N PHE A 54 3.95 -14.41 -3.47
CA PHE A 54 4.30 -13.08 -2.98
C PHE A 54 4.38 -13.01 -1.45
N HIS A 55 5.17 -12.08 -0.96
CA HIS A 55 5.15 -11.64 0.44
C HIS A 55 4.27 -10.40 0.53
N MET A 56 3.32 -10.35 1.46
CA MET A 56 2.53 -9.16 1.68
C MET A 56 2.59 -8.66 3.12
N TRP A 57 2.47 -7.35 3.28
CA TRP A 57 2.32 -6.65 4.55
C TRP A 57 0.95 -6.02 4.58
N VAL A 58 0.23 -6.21 5.68
CA VAL A 58 -1.11 -5.65 5.87
C VAL A 58 -1.27 -5.00 7.22
N THR A 59 -2.23 -4.08 7.32
CA THR A 59 -2.80 -3.68 8.60
C THR A 59 -3.86 -4.70 9.05
N ALA A 60 -3.80 -5.09 10.32
CA ALA A 60 -4.75 -5.97 10.97
C ALA A 60 -4.93 -5.54 12.43
N ASN A 61 -6.13 -5.08 12.78
CA ASN A 61 -6.48 -4.64 14.14
C ASN A 61 -5.49 -3.63 14.75
N GLY A 62 -5.01 -2.67 13.96
CA GLY A 62 -4.07 -1.63 14.41
C GLY A 62 -2.61 -2.07 14.48
N SER A 63 -2.29 -3.32 14.14
CA SER A 63 -0.92 -3.82 14.00
C SER A 63 -0.59 -4.15 12.55
N VAL A 64 0.70 -4.19 12.23
CA VAL A 64 1.16 -4.70 10.93
C VAL A 64 1.43 -6.20 11.04
N ARG A 65 0.99 -6.96 10.04
CA ARG A 65 1.27 -8.38 9.90
C ARG A 65 1.80 -8.63 8.50
N SER A 66 2.65 -9.65 8.36
CA SER A 66 3.12 -10.07 7.05
C SER A 66 3.14 -11.59 6.94
N TRP A 67 2.98 -12.10 5.73
CA TRP A 67 3.00 -13.52 5.42
C TRP A 67 3.38 -13.78 3.97
N LEU A 68 3.80 -15.02 3.70
CA LEU A 68 3.97 -15.52 2.33
C LEU A 68 2.66 -16.13 1.84
N SER A 69 2.26 -15.79 0.62
CA SER A 69 1.07 -16.30 -0.04
C SER A 69 1.43 -16.92 -1.38
N ARG A 70 0.69 -17.96 -1.76
CA ARG A 70 0.67 -18.52 -3.11
C ARG A 70 -0.77 -18.57 -3.58
N ARG A 71 -0.98 -18.31 -4.86
CA ARG A 71 -2.30 -18.41 -5.48
C ARG A 71 -2.25 -18.96 -6.89
N THR A 72 -3.36 -19.55 -7.30
CA THR A 72 -3.61 -20.08 -8.64
C THR A 72 -4.74 -19.28 -9.27
N LEU A 73 -4.48 -18.72 -10.44
CA LEU A 73 -5.39 -17.91 -11.24
C LEU A 73 -6.02 -18.78 -12.34
N ASP A 74 -7.33 -18.93 -12.30
CA ASP A 74 -8.14 -19.56 -13.35
C ASP A 74 -8.98 -18.47 -14.03
N ALA A 75 -8.36 -17.76 -15.00
CA ALA A 75 -9.00 -16.65 -15.71
C ALA A 75 -10.26 -17.08 -16.50
N PRO A 76 -10.29 -18.24 -17.20
CA PRO A 76 -11.52 -18.71 -17.85
C PRO A 76 -12.68 -18.93 -16.88
N ARG A 77 -12.42 -19.35 -15.65
CA ARG A 77 -13.45 -19.52 -14.61
C ARG A 77 -13.62 -18.30 -13.70
N LEU A 78 -12.85 -17.24 -13.91
CA LEU A 78 -12.82 -16.03 -13.08
C LEU A 78 -12.67 -16.35 -11.58
N ARG A 79 -11.76 -17.28 -11.28
CA ARG A 79 -11.49 -17.77 -9.92
C ARG A 79 -10.01 -17.63 -9.59
N ILE A 80 -9.73 -17.27 -8.34
CA ILE A 80 -8.37 -17.23 -7.80
C ILE A 80 -8.37 -17.94 -6.46
N ASP A 81 -7.68 -19.07 -6.38
CA ASP A 81 -7.49 -19.83 -5.14
C ASP A 81 -6.19 -19.41 -4.48
N PHE A 82 -6.20 -19.12 -3.18
CA PHE A 82 -5.00 -18.66 -2.46
C PHE A 82 -4.78 -19.42 -1.15
N ARG A 83 -3.51 -19.51 -0.75
CA ARG A 83 -3.07 -20.10 0.51
C ARG A 83 -1.90 -19.30 1.09
N GLN A 84 -1.94 -19.02 2.39
CA GLN A 84 -0.77 -18.53 3.11
C GLN A 84 0.19 -19.70 3.34
N GLU A 85 1.38 -19.63 2.75
CA GLU A 85 2.44 -20.64 2.90
C GLU A 85 3.12 -20.54 4.26
N VAL A 86 3.36 -19.31 4.71
CA VAL A 86 3.95 -18.99 6.01
C VAL A 86 3.03 -17.99 6.69
N PRO A 87 2.00 -18.47 7.39
CA PRO A 87 1.05 -17.61 8.10
C PRO A 87 1.70 -16.84 9.24
N ALA A 88 1.09 -15.72 9.63
CA ALA A 88 1.47 -14.99 10.84
C ALA A 88 0.72 -15.56 12.05
N ALA A 89 1.45 -15.83 13.14
CA ALA A 89 0.82 -16.23 14.40
C ALA A 89 -0.26 -15.21 14.84
N PRO A 90 -1.40 -15.67 15.39
CA PRO A 90 -1.68 -17.02 15.87
C PRO A 90 -2.25 -17.98 14.80
N VAL A 91 -2.39 -17.51 13.55
CA VAL A 91 -2.90 -18.32 12.43
C VAL A 91 -1.87 -19.37 12.04
N VAL A 92 -2.31 -20.60 11.78
CA VAL A 92 -1.44 -21.72 11.35
C VAL A 92 -1.83 -22.26 9.98
N ALA A 93 -3.04 -21.95 9.51
CA ALA A 93 -3.46 -22.15 8.14
C ALA A 93 -4.45 -21.06 7.78
N MET A 94 -4.31 -20.47 6.59
CA MET A 94 -5.25 -19.52 6.02
C MET A 94 -5.24 -19.66 4.51
N GLY A 95 -6.42 -19.59 3.91
CA GLY A 95 -6.55 -19.36 2.49
C GLY A 95 -8.00 -19.23 2.10
N GLY A 96 -8.29 -19.44 0.82
CA GLY A 96 -9.61 -19.16 0.33
C GLY A 96 -9.68 -19.05 -1.17
N SER A 97 -10.76 -18.40 -1.62
CA SER A 97 -11.04 -18.24 -3.04
C SER A 97 -11.71 -16.90 -3.32
N TRP A 98 -11.21 -16.19 -4.31
CA TRP A 98 -11.95 -15.14 -5.01
C TRP A 98 -12.70 -15.77 -6.18
N ILE A 99 -13.98 -15.42 -6.32
CA ILE A 99 -14.85 -15.90 -7.40
C ILE A 99 -15.61 -14.72 -7.94
N VAL A 100 -15.55 -14.49 -9.26
CA VAL A 100 -16.34 -13.46 -9.93
C VAL A 100 -17.34 -14.11 -10.86
N GLU A 101 -18.63 -14.00 -10.53
CA GLU A 101 -19.71 -14.56 -11.33
C GLU A 101 -20.33 -13.48 -12.23
N PRO A 102 -20.38 -13.66 -13.56
CA PRO A 102 -21.11 -12.75 -14.45
C PRO A 102 -22.61 -12.73 -14.14
N ARG A 103 -23.21 -11.53 -14.11
CA ARG A 103 -24.66 -11.29 -13.93
C ARG A 103 -25.23 -10.42 -15.05
N GLY A 104 -24.81 -10.72 -16.28
CA GLY A 104 -25.04 -9.90 -17.47
C GLY A 104 -23.72 -9.39 -18.05
N THR A 105 -23.81 -8.41 -18.96
CA THR A 105 -22.64 -7.83 -19.64
C THR A 105 -21.91 -6.79 -18.80
N ASP A 106 -22.63 -6.11 -17.90
CA ASP A 106 -22.19 -4.93 -17.14
C ASP A 106 -22.28 -5.12 -15.62
N ARG A 107 -22.67 -6.31 -15.16
CA ARG A 107 -22.83 -6.64 -13.74
C ARG A 107 -22.17 -7.96 -13.40
N SER A 108 -21.68 -8.08 -12.19
CA SER A 108 -21.07 -9.29 -11.65
C SER A 108 -21.31 -9.42 -10.15
N ARG A 109 -21.09 -10.62 -9.62
CA ARG A 109 -21.06 -10.88 -8.19
C ARG A 109 -19.66 -11.31 -7.79
N LEU A 110 -19.04 -10.54 -6.90
CA LEU A 110 -17.75 -10.86 -6.30
C LEU A 110 -17.99 -11.62 -5.00
N THR A 111 -17.38 -12.80 -4.87
CA THR A 111 -17.40 -13.61 -3.65
C THR A 111 -15.99 -13.87 -3.17
N LEU A 112 -15.76 -13.69 -1.86
CA LEU A 112 -14.53 -14.02 -1.16
C LEU A 112 -14.84 -15.08 -0.10
N LEU A 113 -14.22 -16.24 -0.26
CA LEU A 113 -14.28 -17.33 0.69
C LEU A 113 -12.99 -17.35 1.50
N HIS A 114 -13.08 -17.63 2.80
CA HIS A 114 -11.93 -17.92 3.64
C HIS A 114 -12.11 -19.24 4.37
N ASP A 115 -11.00 -19.95 4.56
CA ASP A 115 -10.86 -21.01 5.55
C ASP A 115 -9.56 -20.81 6.34
N PHE A 116 -9.64 -20.96 7.66
CA PHE A 116 -8.48 -20.77 8.53
C PHE A 116 -8.51 -21.65 9.78
N ALA A 117 -7.34 -21.88 10.35
CA ALA A 117 -7.12 -22.55 11.64
C ALA A 117 -6.14 -21.74 12.49
N VAL A 118 -6.30 -21.84 13.81
CA VAL A 118 -5.53 -21.09 14.80
C VAL A 118 -4.80 -22.05 15.73
N ALA A 119 -3.59 -21.71 16.13
CA ALA A 119 -2.78 -22.54 17.02
C ALA A 119 -3.53 -22.83 18.35
N GLY A 120 -3.83 -24.10 18.59
CA GLY A 120 -4.45 -24.56 19.84
C GLY A 120 -5.89 -24.12 20.06
N ASP A 121 -6.54 -23.53 19.05
CA ASP A 121 -7.95 -23.09 19.08
C ASP A 121 -8.32 -22.28 20.33
N ARG A 122 -7.40 -21.44 20.83
CA ARG A 122 -7.69 -20.58 21.97
C ARG A 122 -8.81 -19.61 21.57
N PRO A 123 -9.92 -19.52 22.34
CA PRO A 123 -11.08 -18.71 21.94
C PRO A 123 -10.73 -17.26 21.60
N ALA A 124 -9.86 -16.62 22.39
CA ALA A 124 -9.42 -15.25 22.15
C ALA A 124 -8.68 -15.07 20.81
N ASP A 125 -7.82 -16.02 20.42
CA ASP A 125 -7.09 -15.95 19.16
C ASP A 125 -8.01 -16.22 17.96
N VAL A 126 -8.96 -17.14 18.13
CA VAL A 126 -10.00 -17.43 17.14
C VAL A 126 -10.86 -16.20 16.91
N ASP A 127 -11.32 -15.55 17.98
CA ASP A 127 -12.17 -14.35 17.88
C ASP A 127 -11.42 -13.17 17.28
N TRP A 128 -10.15 -12.96 17.68
CA TRP A 128 -9.29 -11.95 17.07
C TRP A 128 -9.10 -12.19 15.57
N THR A 129 -8.84 -13.44 15.17
CA THR A 129 -8.65 -13.82 13.76
C THR A 129 -9.93 -13.62 12.96
N LYS A 130 -11.09 -14.04 13.50
CA LYS A 130 -12.40 -13.80 12.87
C LYS A 130 -12.66 -12.32 12.66
N GLN A 131 -12.43 -11.50 13.68
CA GLN A 131 -12.67 -10.06 13.61
C GLN A 131 -11.76 -9.39 12.57
N ALA A 132 -10.48 -9.76 12.54
CA ALA A 132 -9.52 -9.26 11.55
C ALA A 132 -9.95 -9.67 10.13
N THR A 133 -10.29 -10.95 9.92
CA THR A 133 -10.75 -11.46 8.61
C THR A 133 -12.04 -10.78 8.17
N ASP A 134 -13.03 -10.62 9.05
CA ASP A 134 -14.31 -9.98 8.72
C ASP A 134 -14.14 -8.51 8.35
N THR A 135 -13.39 -7.76 9.16
CA THR A 135 -13.13 -6.34 8.94
C THR A 135 -12.40 -6.12 7.62
N ASN A 136 -11.32 -6.87 7.38
CA ASN A 136 -10.52 -6.74 6.16
C ASN A 136 -11.30 -7.16 4.92
N SER A 137 -12.02 -8.29 4.99
CA SER A 137 -12.84 -8.77 3.86
C SER A 137 -13.89 -7.75 3.44
N ARG A 138 -14.59 -7.12 4.41
CA ARG A 138 -15.61 -6.11 4.10
C ARG A 138 -15.00 -4.87 3.46
N ALA A 139 -13.89 -4.39 3.98
CA ALA A 139 -13.17 -3.24 3.43
C ALA A 139 -12.65 -3.51 2.02
N GLU A 140 -12.10 -4.71 1.79
CA GLU A 140 -11.65 -5.20 0.49
C GLU A 140 -12.78 -5.21 -0.54
N LEU A 141 -13.91 -5.87 -0.23
CA LEU A 141 -15.04 -5.96 -1.15
C LEU A 141 -15.64 -4.58 -1.46
N ALA A 142 -15.72 -3.68 -0.47
CA ALA A 142 -16.23 -2.34 -0.66
C ALA A 142 -15.34 -1.51 -1.61
N GLN A 143 -14.02 -1.50 -1.37
CA GLN A 143 -13.08 -0.74 -2.20
C GLN A 143 -12.96 -1.30 -3.61
N LEU A 144 -12.94 -2.63 -3.76
CA LEU A 144 -12.91 -3.29 -5.07
C LEU A 144 -14.18 -2.99 -5.87
N LYS A 145 -15.35 -3.01 -5.22
CA LYS A 145 -16.62 -2.60 -5.86
C LYS A 145 -16.52 -1.15 -6.33
N GLU A 146 -16.11 -0.23 -5.46
CA GLU A 146 -16.03 1.19 -5.79
C GLU A 146 -15.07 1.46 -6.96
N ALA A 147 -13.89 0.84 -6.96
CA ALA A 147 -12.93 0.96 -8.06
C ALA A 147 -13.45 0.34 -9.36
N ALA A 148 -14.02 -0.86 -9.28
CA ALA A 148 -14.55 -1.58 -10.44
C ALA A 148 -15.72 -0.84 -11.08
N GLU A 149 -16.62 -0.22 -10.30
CA GLU A 149 -17.77 0.53 -10.85
C GLU A 149 -17.36 1.81 -11.58
N ARG A 150 -16.11 2.26 -11.39
CA ARG A 150 -15.53 3.41 -12.10
C ARG A 150 -14.52 3.01 -13.17
N TRP A 151 -14.49 1.75 -13.58
CA TRP A 151 -13.47 1.19 -14.48
C TRP A 151 -13.27 1.96 -15.79
N THR A 152 -14.33 2.53 -16.37
CA THR A 152 -14.26 3.32 -17.60
C THR A 152 -13.47 4.62 -17.46
N ARG A 153 -13.27 5.11 -16.23
CA ARG A 153 -12.50 6.30 -15.90
C ARG A 153 -11.26 5.99 -15.06
N LEU A 154 -11.00 4.73 -14.77
CA LEU A 154 -9.97 4.33 -13.81
C LEU A 154 -8.57 4.80 -14.23
N ASP A 155 -8.26 4.81 -15.53
CA ASP A 155 -7.01 5.36 -16.07
C ASP A 155 -6.83 6.85 -15.72
N GLY A 156 -7.92 7.62 -15.70
CA GLY A 156 -7.93 9.01 -15.27
C GLY A 156 -7.74 9.18 -13.76
N LEU A 157 -8.17 8.19 -12.97
CA LEU A 157 -8.08 8.18 -11.51
C LEU A 157 -6.72 7.68 -11.00
N LEU A 158 -6.04 6.82 -11.76
CA LEU A 158 -4.76 6.23 -11.39
C LEU A 158 -3.59 7.07 -11.87
N LEU A 159 -2.74 7.48 -10.94
CA LEU A 159 -1.55 8.25 -11.21
C LEU A 159 -0.34 7.52 -10.63
N SER A 160 0.67 7.26 -11.46
CA SER A 160 1.98 6.76 -11.02
C SER A 160 3.09 7.59 -11.63
N PHE A 161 4.09 7.98 -10.84
CA PHE A 161 5.24 8.76 -11.28
C PHE A 161 6.41 8.63 -10.32
N GLU A 162 7.58 9.03 -10.81
CA GLU A 162 8.84 9.01 -10.07
C GLU A 162 9.56 10.36 -10.24
N ASP A 163 10.26 10.77 -9.20
CA ASP A 163 11.25 11.85 -9.22
C ASP A 163 12.58 11.30 -8.71
N SER A 164 13.69 11.75 -9.29
CA SER A 164 15.02 11.27 -8.92
C SER A 164 16.00 12.42 -8.67
N VAL A 165 16.87 12.25 -7.67
CA VAL A 165 17.98 13.17 -7.37
C VAL A 165 19.29 12.40 -7.38
N ARG A 166 20.28 12.96 -8.09
CA ARG A 166 21.65 12.45 -8.06
C ARG A 166 22.39 12.93 -6.82
N ILE A 167 23.05 12.03 -6.10
CA ILE A 167 23.75 12.32 -4.85
C ILE A 167 25.20 11.80 -4.96
N ASP A 168 26.15 12.70 -4.73
CA ASP A 168 27.58 12.40 -4.79
C ASP A 168 28.06 11.99 -3.38
N GLY A 169 27.47 10.92 -2.86
CA GLY A 169 27.74 10.40 -1.53
C GLY A 169 27.27 8.97 -1.31
N PRO A 170 27.59 8.37 -0.14
CA PRO A 170 27.29 6.97 0.12
C PRO A 170 25.77 6.76 0.30
N ALA A 171 25.26 5.69 -0.32
CA ALA A 171 23.85 5.30 -0.22
C ALA A 171 23.40 5.09 1.23
N ASP A 172 24.27 4.57 2.09
CA ASP A 172 23.96 4.31 3.50
C ASP A 172 23.57 5.58 4.27
N LEU A 173 24.22 6.73 4.01
CA LEU A 173 23.89 7.99 4.66
C LEU A 173 22.55 8.56 4.15
N VAL A 174 22.27 8.38 2.86
CA VAL A 174 20.97 8.76 2.28
C VAL A 174 19.86 7.88 2.88
N TYR A 175 20.09 6.57 2.98
CA TYR A 175 19.16 5.63 3.59
C TYR A 175 18.90 5.99 5.05
N GLN A 176 19.95 6.25 5.83
CA GLN A 176 19.84 6.65 7.23
C GLN A 176 19.01 7.91 7.40
N PHE A 177 19.16 8.90 6.52
CA PHE A 177 18.34 10.12 6.55
C PHE A 177 16.85 9.82 6.34
N LEU A 178 16.51 8.98 5.36
CA LEU A 178 15.12 8.64 5.02
C LEU A 178 14.48 7.70 6.07
N TYR A 179 15.25 6.75 6.58
CA TYR A 179 14.85 5.81 7.62
C TYR A 179 14.66 6.50 8.98
N GLY A 180 15.56 7.42 9.35
CA GLY A 180 15.54 8.19 10.60
C GLY A 180 14.51 9.32 10.63
N VAL A 181 13.23 8.99 10.38
CA VAL A 181 12.13 9.98 10.28
C VAL A 181 11.86 10.72 11.59
N ALA A 182 12.21 10.14 12.73
CA ALA A 182 12.06 10.80 14.04
C ALA A 182 12.81 12.15 14.10
N ASP A 183 13.92 12.28 13.36
CA ASP A 183 14.76 13.47 13.34
C ASP A 183 14.29 14.52 12.32
N TRP A 184 13.25 14.21 11.52
CA TRP A 184 12.80 15.11 10.45
C TRP A 184 12.32 16.49 10.92
N PRO A 185 11.69 16.68 12.10
CA PRO A 185 11.35 18.02 12.57
C PRO A 185 12.55 18.97 12.69
N GLU A 186 13.77 18.43 12.87
CA GLU A 186 15.01 19.21 12.95
C GLU A 186 15.71 19.36 11.59
N ARG A 187 15.38 18.50 10.61
CA ARG A 187 16.10 18.37 9.33
C ARG A 187 15.29 18.78 8.10
N VAL A 188 13.97 18.71 8.18
CA VAL A 188 13.04 18.92 7.07
C VAL A 188 12.15 20.12 7.41
N PRO A 189 12.41 21.31 6.83
CA PRO A 189 11.77 22.56 7.28
C PRO A 189 10.24 22.59 7.23
N HIS A 190 9.62 21.79 6.37
CA HIS A 190 8.16 21.72 6.24
C HIS A 190 7.51 20.68 7.16
N VAL A 191 8.29 19.96 7.98
CA VAL A 191 7.81 18.97 8.95
C VAL A 191 7.86 19.58 10.33
N SER A 192 6.70 19.75 10.97
CA SER A 192 6.61 20.37 12.30
C SER A 192 6.55 19.34 13.44
N ARG A 193 6.06 18.12 13.17
CA ARG A 193 5.95 17.04 14.15
C ARG A 193 6.09 15.69 13.48
N VAL A 194 6.80 14.78 14.14
CA VAL A 194 6.80 13.35 13.84
C VAL A 194 6.53 12.57 15.11
N ALA A 195 5.65 11.58 15.03
CA ALA A 195 5.54 10.48 15.97
C ALA A 195 5.70 9.18 15.19
N VAL A 196 6.72 8.40 15.53
CA VAL A 196 7.02 7.12 14.89
C VAL A 196 7.18 6.02 15.93
N THR A 197 6.56 4.87 15.68
CA THR A 197 6.81 3.64 16.45
C THR A 197 7.35 2.55 15.52
N GLU A 198 8.23 1.71 16.06
CA GLU A 198 8.86 0.60 15.34
C GLU A 198 8.97 -0.58 16.30
N ASP A 199 7.84 -1.25 16.53
CA ASP A 199 7.78 -2.42 17.42
C ASP A 199 8.49 -3.63 16.82
N GLU A 200 8.50 -3.73 15.49
CA GLU A 200 9.19 -4.73 14.70
C GLU A 200 10.24 -4.05 13.82
N PRO A 201 11.50 -4.51 13.80
CA PRO A 201 12.54 -3.90 12.97
C PRO A 201 12.15 -3.80 11.50
N GLY A 202 12.27 -2.61 10.95
CA GLY A 202 11.92 -2.28 9.57
C GLY A 202 10.44 -2.04 9.31
N VAL A 203 9.57 -2.03 10.34
CA VAL A 203 8.14 -1.72 10.19
C VAL A 203 7.77 -0.53 11.05
N GLN A 204 7.52 0.61 10.42
CA GLN A 204 7.31 1.87 11.11
C GLN A 204 5.88 2.37 10.92
N LEU A 205 5.23 2.72 12.03
CA LEU A 205 3.96 3.45 12.03
C LEU A 205 4.27 4.92 12.26
N LEU A 206 3.93 5.76 11.28
CA LEU A 206 4.31 7.16 11.23
C LEU A 206 3.08 8.05 11.23
N SER A 207 3.01 9.00 12.17
CA SER A 207 2.14 10.17 12.13
C SER A 207 3.01 11.41 11.98
N MET A 208 2.76 12.22 10.96
CA MET A 208 3.58 13.38 10.62
C MET A 208 2.70 14.59 10.31
N ASP A 209 3.06 15.74 10.88
CA ASP A 209 2.45 17.02 10.56
C ASP A 209 3.36 17.79 9.60
N THR A 210 2.80 18.17 8.46
CA THR A 210 3.47 19.02 7.47
C THR A 210 2.81 20.38 7.39
N VAL A 211 3.61 21.44 7.34
CA VAL A 211 3.16 22.82 7.15
C VAL A 211 3.22 23.16 5.67
N THR A 212 2.06 23.47 5.07
CA THR A 212 1.98 23.91 3.68
C THR A 212 2.37 25.38 3.53
N SER A 213 2.58 25.83 2.29
CA SER A 213 3.03 27.20 1.99
C SER A 213 2.05 28.30 2.44
N ASP A 214 0.78 27.96 2.61
CA ASP A 214 -0.27 28.84 3.15
C ASP A 214 -0.34 28.82 4.70
N GLY A 215 0.55 28.07 5.36
CA GLY A 215 0.63 27.94 6.81
C GLY A 215 -0.34 26.91 7.41
N ALA A 216 -1.14 26.22 6.60
CA ALA A 216 -2.00 25.16 7.09
C ALA A 216 -1.18 23.94 7.55
N VAL A 217 -1.66 23.25 8.58
CA VAL A 217 -1.04 22.03 9.10
C VAL A 217 -1.86 20.83 8.62
N HIS A 218 -1.18 19.88 7.98
CA HIS A 218 -1.77 18.63 7.55
C HIS A 218 -1.13 17.46 8.29
N THR A 219 -1.93 16.72 9.04
CA THR A 219 -1.52 15.44 9.62
C THR A 219 -1.70 14.33 8.59
N THR A 220 -0.64 13.56 8.38
CA THR A 220 -0.66 12.34 7.57
C THR A 220 -0.26 11.16 8.44
N GLU A 221 -0.90 10.03 8.21
CA GLU A 221 -0.53 8.76 8.84
C GLU A 221 -0.13 7.76 7.77
N SER A 222 0.93 7.01 8.03
CA SER A 222 1.44 6.01 7.10
C SER A 222 2.09 4.84 7.82
N VAL A 223 2.12 3.70 7.14
CA VAL A 223 2.98 2.58 7.50
C VAL A 223 4.12 2.50 6.50
N ARG A 224 5.35 2.33 6.99
CA ARG A 224 6.55 2.12 6.17
C ARG A 224 7.13 0.73 6.41
N VAL A 225 7.55 0.07 5.34
CA VAL A 225 8.31 -1.18 5.39
C VAL A 225 9.68 -0.92 4.77
N CYS A 226 10.72 -1.15 5.56
CA CYS A 226 12.08 -0.73 5.29
C CYS A 226 12.95 -1.94 4.96
N PHE A 227 13.60 -1.90 3.79
CA PHE A 227 14.48 -2.95 3.27
C PHE A 227 15.91 -2.40 3.17
N PRO A 228 16.67 -2.36 4.29
CA PRO A 228 17.97 -1.68 4.33
C PRO A 228 18.98 -2.27 3.33
N HIS A 229 19.04 -3.61 3.22
CA HIS A 229 19.94 -4.27 2.29
C HIS A 229 19.60 -4.04 0.81
N ALA A 230 18.34 -3.68 0.51
CA ALA A 230 17.90 -3.35 -0.83
C ALA A 230 17.92 -1.85 -1.11
N GLY A 231 18.23 -1.01 -0.10
CA GLY A 231 18.15 0.45 -0.23
C GLY A 231 16.73 0.95 -0.51
N ARG A 232 15.69 0.27 0.00
CA ARG A 232 14.28 0.59 -0.28
C ARG A 232 13.49 0.90 0.99
N ILE A 233 12.57 1.85 0.92
CA ILE A 233 11.53 2.09 1.93
C ILE A 233 10.20 2.24 1.20
N VAL A 234 9.34 1.23 1.29
CA VAL A 234 7.97 1.30 0.76
C VAL A 234 7.05 1.84 1.83
N TYR A 235 6.01 2.57 1.44
CA TYR A 235 5.05 3.10 2.39
C TYR A 235 3.63 3.17 1.81
N LYS A 236 2.65 3.16 2.71
CA LYS A 236 1.25 3.44 2.40
C LYS A 236 0.68 4.42 3.40
N GLN A 237 0.00 5.46 2.91
CA GLN A 237 -0.77 6.35 3.77
C GLN A 237 -2.04 5.65 4.25
N THR A 238 -2.20 5.55 5.58
CA THR A 238 -3.41 5.04 6.23
C THR A 238 -4.44 6.15 6.45
N ALA A 239 -3.99 7.41 6.50
CA ALA A 239 -4.84 8.59 6.43
C ALA A 239 -4.38 9.47 5.27
N THR A 240 -5.20 9.54 4.22
CA THR A 240 -4.89 10.27 2.98
C THR A 240 -5.48 11.69 2.97
N PRO A 241 -4.81 12.66 2.31
CA PRO A 241 -5.40 13.93 1.94
C PRO A 241 -6.70 13.80 1.12
N ALA A 242 -7.54 14.83 1.17
CA ALA A 242 -8.91 14.82 0.65
C ALA A 242 -9.06 14.43 -0.83
N LEU A 243 -8.06 14.69 -1.68
CA LEU A 243 -8.08 14.36 -3.11
C LEU A 243 -7.69 12.91 -3.42
N MET A 244 -7.26 12.12 -2.43
CA MET A 244 -6.73 10.78 -2.64
C MET A 244 -7.55 9.74 -1.88
N THR A 245 -7.99 8.71 -2.58
CA THR A 245 -8.62 7.52 -2.01
C THR A 245 -7.56 6.58 -1.45
N ALA A 246 -6.43 6.44 -2.16
CA ALA A 246 -5.27 5.69 -1.70
C ALA A 246 -3.98 6.36 -2.20
N HIS A 247 -2.93 6.23 -1.41
CA HIS A 247 -1.58 6.66 -1.76
C HIS A 247 -0.56 5.69 -1.18
N ALA A 248 0.24 5.11 -2.07
CA ALA A 248 1.41 4.31 -1.75
C ALA A 248 2.62 4.90 -2.46
N GLY A 249 3.82 4.62 -1.96
CA GLY A 249 5.03 5.06 -2.61
C GLY A 249 6.25 4.29 -2.15
N GLU A 250 7.37 4.58 -2.78
CA GLU A 250 8.64 3.94 -2.51
C GLU A 250 9.78 4.95 -2.58
N TRP A 251 10.71 4.87 -1.64
CA TRP A 251 12.04 5.45 -1.77
C TRP A 251 13.01 4.35 -2.17
N SER A 252 13.76 4.53 -3.25
CA SER A 252 14.74 3.54 -3.73
C SER A 252 16.10 4.19 -3.94
N LEU A 253 17.15 3.51 -3.52
CA LEU A 253 18.54 3.96 -3.68
C LEU A 253 19.28 3.04 -4.65
N ILE A 254 19.74 3.63 -5.75
CA ILE A 254 20.42 2.91 -6.83
C ILE A 254 21.88 3.37 -6.86
N PRO A 255 22.79 2.68 -6.14
CA PRO A 255 24.21 3.04 -6.12
C PRO A 255 24.89 2.70 -7.46
N ASP A 256 25.89 3.50 -7.82
CA ASP A 256 26.81 3.24 -8.92
C ASP A 256 28.25 3.66 -8.55
N GLU A 257 29.17 3.61 -9.51
CA GLU A 257 30.60 3.90 -9.30
C GLU A 257 30.88 5.33 -8.79
N THR A 258 29.94 6.27 -8.98
CA THR A 258 30.14 7.70 -8.72
C THR A 258 29.27 8.24 -7.59
N GLY A 259 28.49 7.39 -6.90
CA GLY A 259 27.52 7.83 -5.88
C GLY A 259 26.21 7.05 -5.93
N VAL A 260 25.08 7.73 -5.72
CA VAL A 260 23.75 7.10 -5.67
C VAL A 260 22.69 7.95 -6.37
N THR A 261 21.79 7.29 -7.10
CA THR A 261 20.55 7.88 -7.57
C THR A 261 19.44 7.53 -6.60
N ALA A 262 18.91 8.53 -5.90
CA ALA A 262 17.76 8.37 -5.02
C ALA A 262 16.47 8.65 -5.79
N VAL A 263 15.51 7.73 -5.73
CA VAL A 263 14.23 7.79 -6.44
C VAL A 263 13.10 7.84 -5.42
N SER A 264 12.12 8.70 -5.67
CA SER A 264 10.84 8.74 -4.96
C SER A 264 9.72 8.41 -5.94
N GLN A 265 9.09 7.26 -5.73
CA GLN A 265 7.96 6.76 -6.50
C GLN A 265 6.65 7.03 -5.75
N HIS A 266 5.61 7.40 -6.49
CA HIS A 266 4.26 7.60 -5.97
C HIS A 266 3.24 6.89 -6.84
N SER A 267 2.32 6.17 -6.20
CA SER A 267 1.13 5.59 -6.79
C SER A 267 -0.11 6.08 -6.05
N VAL A 268 -1.06 6.66 -6.79
CA VAL A 268 -2.23 7.34 -6.24
C VAL A 268 -3.48 6.87 -6.95
N LEU A 269 -4.53 6.61 -6.16
CA LEU A 269 -5.91 6.53 -6.64
C LEU A 269 -6.64 7.82 -6.22
N LEU A 270 -7.05 8.62 -7.20
CA LEU A 270 -7.75 9.88 -6.96
C LEU A 270 -9.17 9.67 -6.42
N ARG A 271 -9.63 10.65 -5.64
CA ARG A 271 -11.00 10.77 -5.15
C ARG A 271 -11.79 11.72 -6.04
N GLU A 272 -12.46 11.16 -7.04
CA GLU A 272 -13.17 11.93 -8.07
C GLU A 272 -14.20 12.91 -7.48
N GLU A 273 -15.00 12.46 -6.51
CA GLU A 273 -16.04 13.25 -5.88
C GLU A 273 -15.51 14.44 -5.06
N ALA A 274 -14.21 14.47 -4.76
CA ALA A 274 -13.57 15.56 -4.04
C ALA A 274 -12.95 16.63 -4.96
N VAL A 275 -12.87 16.39 -6.27
CA VAL A 275 -12.13 17.24 -7.21
C VAL A 275 -12.64 18.70 -7.16
N GLU A 276 -13.91 18.94 -7.45
CA GLU A 276 -14.46 20.31 -7.44
C GLU A 276 -14.46 20.94 -6.05
N ARG A 277 -14.65 20.13 -5.00
CA ARG A 277 -14.65 20.61 -3.61
C ARG A 277 -13.28 21.12 -3.20
N VAL A 278 -12.20 20.50 -3.67
CA VAL A 278 -10.82 20.85 -3.28
C VAL A 278 -10.19 21.85 -4.24
N LEU A 279 -10.43 21.71 -5.55
CA LEU A 279 -9.78 22.53 -6.59
C LEU A 279 -10.67 23.67 -7.12
N GLY A 280 -11.94 23.69 -6.73
CA GLY A 280 -12.90 24.71 -7.11
C GLY A 280 -13.90 24.25 -8.18
N PRO A 281 -15.01 24.98 -8.37
CA PRO A 281 -16.05 24.63 -9.33
C PRO A 281 -15.52 24.49 -10.77
N GLY A 282 -15.95 23.45 -11.48
CA GLY A 282 -15.52 23.17 -12.85
C GLY A 282 -14.15 22.50 -12.97
N ALA A 283 -13.51 22.15 -11.85
CA ALA A 283 -12.26 21.41 -11.88
C ALA A 283 -12.46 19.98 -12.39
N ASP A 284 -11.54 19.49 -13.23
CA ASP A 284 -11.59 18.17 -13.83
C ASP A 284 -10.50 17.21 -13.31
N LEU A 285 -10.56 15.95 -13.75
CA LEU A 285 -9.58 14.93 -13.38
C LEU A 285 -8.17 15.26 -13.89
N ALA A 286 -8.01 15.93 -15.03
CA ALA A 286 -6.69 16.29 -15.54
C ALA A 286 -6.02 17.32 -14.63
N GLN A 287 -6.77 18.32 -14.16
CA GLN A 287 -6.31 19.29 -13.19
C GLN A 287 -5.99 18.63 -11.84
N ALA A 288 -6.82 17.68 -11.38
CA ALA A 288 -6.54 16.92 -10.17
C ALA A 288 -5.24 16.11 -10.24
N ARG A 289 -4.99 15.44 -11.37
CA ARG A 289 -3.73 14.71 -11.60
C ARG A 289 -2.51 15.63 -11.55
N THR A 290 -2.57 16.76 -12.25
CA THR A 290 -1.49 17.75 -12.26
C THR A 290 -1.23 18.29 -10.86
N TYR A 291 -2.28 18.69 -10.14
CA TYR A 291 -2.16 19.19 -8.78
C TYR A 291 -1.49 18.18 -7.84
N VAL A 292 -1.94 16.93 -7.84
CA VAL A 292 -1.38 15.88 -6.97
C VAL A 292 0.06 15.54 -7.37
N ARG A 293 0.34 15.36 -8.67
CA ARG A 293 1.69 15.10 -9.19
C ARG A 293 2.68 16.15 -8.73
N GLU A 294 2.32 17.42 -8.88
CA GLU A 294 3.17 18.53 -8.52
C GLU A 294 3.35 18.68 -7.00
N ALA A 295 2.28 18.53 -6.22
CA ALA A 295 2.33 18.66 -4.77
C ALA A 295 3.24 17.59 -4.14
N LEU A 296 3.03 16.33 -4.51
CA LEU A 296 3.84 15.21 -4.04
C LEU A 296 5.28 15.28 -4.57
N GLY A 297 5.46 15.57 -5.86
CA GLY A 297 6.80 15.66 -6.45
C GLY A 297 7.66 16.76 -5.85
N ARG A 298 7.08 17.94 -5.58
CA ARG A 298 7.78 19.03 -4.87
C ARG A 298 8.19 18.62 -3.47
N ASN A 299 7.29 17.99 -2.70
CA ASN A 299 7.60 17.55 -1.34
C ASN A 299 8.74 16.52 -1.34
N SER A 300 8.60 15.47 -2.15
CA SER A 300 9.58 14.39 -2.18
C SER A 300 10.95 14.83 -2.69
N THR A 301 10.98 15.66 -3.75
CA THR A 301 12.23 16.21 -4.28
C THR A 301 12.92 17.14 -3.26
N ALA A 302 12.16 17.92 -2.49
CA ALA A 302 12.74 18.72 -1.41
C ALA A 302 13.40 17.84 -0.34
N THR A 303 12.75 16.74 0.06
CA THR A 303 13.29 15.75 1.00
C THR A 303 14.55 15.07 0.45
N LEU A 304 14.56 14.64 -0.81
CA LEU A 304 15.75 14.05 -1.44
C LEU A 304 16.93 15.02 -1.50
N ASN A 305 16.68 16.31 -1.76
CA ASN A 305 17.75 17.32 -1.76
C ASN A 305 18.33 17.57 -0.37
N LEU A 306 17.53 17.46 0.69
CA LEU A 306 18.05 17.51 2.06
C LEU A 306 18.89 16.27 2.39
N ALA A 307 18.44 15.08 1.97
CA ALA A 307 19.22 13.85 2.09
C ALA A 307 20.55 13.93 1.31
N LYS A 308 20.54 14.53 0.11
CA LYS A 308 21.73 14.83 -0.69
C LYS A 308 22.71 15.69 0.10
N GLN A 309 22.24 16.83 0.61
CA GLN A 309 23.08 17.75 1.39
C GLN A 309 23.66 17.07 2.64
N TYR A 310 22.88 16.26 3.34
CA TYR A 310 23.31 15.48 4.49
C TYR A 310 24.46 14.53 4.13
N ALA A 311 24.28 13.71 3.08
CA ALA A 311 25.28 12.72 2.67
C ALA A 311 26.58 13.36 2.12
N GLU A 312 26.46 14.44 1.34
CA GLU A 312 27.62 15.11 0.72
C GLU A 312 28.42 15.94 1.73
N THR A 313 27.77 16.51 2.74
CA THR A 313 28.47 17.29 3.77
C THR A 313 29.26 16.37 4.70
N ALA A 314 28.70 15.21 5.06
CA ALA A 314 29.36 14.24 5.93
C ALA A 314 30.73 13.80 5.37
N ILE A 315 30.85 13.63 4.05
CA ILE A 315 32.11 13.30 3.37
C ILE A 315 33.15 14.41 3.52
N ARG A 316 32.74 15.67 3.47
CA ARG A 316 33.68 16.81 3.54
C ARG A 316 34.26 17.02 4.95
N THR A 317 33.61 16.46 5.96
CA THR A 317 34.05 16.52 7.37
C THR A 317 34.90 15.32 7.79
N LEU A 318 35.04 14.30 6.94
CA LEU A 318 35.91 13.15 7.13
C LEU A 318 37.29 13.39 6.48
#